data_AF-A0A443RUR6-F1
#
_entry.id   AF-A0A443RUR6-F1
#
_cell.length_a   1.000
_cell.length_b   1.000
_cell.length_c   1.000
_cell.angle_alpha   90.00
_cell.angle_beta   90.00
_cell.angle_gamma   90.00
#
_symmetry.space_group_name_H-M   'P 1'
#
loop_
_entity.id
_entity.type
_entity.pdbx_description
1 polymer ?
#
loop_
_entity_poly.entity_id
_entity_poly.type
_entity_poly.pdbx_seq_one_letter_code
_entity_poly.pdbx_strand_id
1 'polypeptide(L)'
;MRSVVAALRTGNAFLYRKQIVNQCRCMTIYESSRKGSPEYDSQEKYDEWLKKPMTEKIRIKSQYLKKNVLLWCEEWKEKLRMDPKEVLPGDRDIQFKFNSQEECEKWIISADSDWNEGFTTGTLETSTAGYGVFHGKLDTSLPKSGNIVRAGWITMSFKCPKKSFNRPNTFDWDRYTHLIMRIRGDGRKYSLMIKTPGFFDIHWLDLKAYSLFTHG
;
A
#
# COMPACT_ATOMS: atom_id res chain seq x y z
N MET A 1 -40.75 -26.48 -1.36
CA MET A 1 -40.64 -27.12 -2.69
C MET A 1 -40.46 -26.03 -3.73
N ARG A 2 -39.28 -25.94 -4.35
CA ARG A 2 -39.02 -25.03 -5.48
C ARG A 2 -39.19 -25.83 -6.76
N SER A 3 -40.21 -25.52 -7.55
CA SER A 3 -40.34 -26.01 -8.93
C SER A 3 -39.67 -25.00 -9.85
N VAL A 4 -38.63 -25.43 -10.55
CA VAL A 4 -38.07 -24.71 -11.70
C VAL A 4 -38.49 -25.48 -12.93
N VAL A 5 -39.44 -24.94 -13.67
CA VAL A 5 -39.88 -25.46 -14.97
C VAL A 5 -39.30 -24.53 -16.02
N ALA A 6 -38.40 -25.03 -16.87
CA ALA A 6 -37.90 -24.30 -18.03
C ALA A 6 -38.27 -25.09 -19.29
N ALA A 7 -39.18 -24.53 -20.08
CA ALA A 7 -39.52 -25.02 -21.41
C ALA A 7 -38.60 -24.34 -22.44
N LEU A 8 -37.78 -25.12 -23.14
CA LEU A 8 -36.97 -24.64 -24.27
C LEU A 8 -37.78 -24.81 -25.56
N ARG A 9 -38.17 -23.69 -26.17
CA ARG A 9 -38.78 -23.65 -27.50
C ARG A 9 -37.77 -23.03 -28.46
N THR A 10 -37.50 -23.76 -29.54
CA THR A 10 -36.68 -23.41 -30.71
C THR A 10 -36.57 -21.91 -30.98
N GLY A 11 -35.34 -21.38 -30.94
CA GLY A 11 -35.01 -20.02 -31.34
C GLY A 11 -33.55 -19.95 -31.79
N ASN A 12 -33.33 -19.53 -33.02
CA ASN A 12 -32.05 -19.53 -33.72
C ASN A 12 -30.94 -18.79 -32.96
N ALA A 13 -29.74 -19.37 -32.92
CA ALA A 13 -28.54 -18.73 -32.39
C ALA A 13 -27.91 -17.85 -33.49
N PHE A 14 -28.08 -16.53 -33.38
CA PHE A 14 -27.39 -15.56 -34.22
C PHE A 14 -26.12 -15.08 -33.53
N LEU A 15 -24.96 -15.31 -34.16
CA LEU A 15 -23.67 -14.75 -33.74
C LEU A 15 -23.56 -13.31 -34.25
N TYR A 16 -23.84 -12.33 -33.39
CA TYR A 16 -23.54 -10.93 -33.68
C TYR A 16 -22.08 -10.62 -33.31
N ARG A 17 -21.24 -10.38 -34.33
CA ARG A 17 -19.92 -9.77 -34.12
C ARG A 17 -20.10 -8.28 -33.84
N LYS A 18 -20.19 -7.91 -32.57
CA LYS A 18 -20.15 -6.49 -32.15
C LYS A 18 -18.71 -6.00 -32.28
N GLN A 19 -18.37 -5.40 -33.43
CA GLN A 19 -17.11 -4.69 -33.59
C GLN A 19 -17.21 -3.36 -32.83
N ILE A 20 -17.09 -3.43 -31.51
CA ILE A 20 -16.89 -2.24 -30.68
C ILE A 20 -15.41 -1.87 -30.83
N VAL A 21 -15.10 -1.04 -31.82
CA VAL A 21 -13.89 -0.20 -31.75
C VAL A 21 -14.21 0.92 -30.77
N ASN A 22 -14.31 0.57 -29.48
CA ASN A 22 -14.04 1.57 -28.47
C ASN A 22 -12.54 1.71 -28.53
N GLN A 23 -12.07 2.78 -29.17
CA GLN A 23 -10.84 3.39 -28.68
C GLN A 23 -11.08 3.60 -27.18
N CYS A 24 -10.58 2.67 -26.36
CA CYS A 24 -10.44 2.91 -24.94
C CYS A 24 -9.51 4.11 -24.87
N ARG A 25 -10.10 5.31 -24.82
CA ARG A 25 -9.39 6.50 -24.43
C ARG A 25 -9.02 6.23 -22.99
N CYS A 26 -7.81 5.69 -22.79
CA CYS A 26 -7.21 5.58 -21.47
C CYS A 26 -6.99 7.01 -21.01
N MET A 27 -8.04 7.61 -20.45
CA MET A 27 -7.94 8.81 -19.67
C MET A 27 -7.26 8.36 -18.38
N THR A 28 -5.97 8.68 -18.25
CA THR A 28 -5.27 8.54 -16.99
C THR A 28 -5.87 9.56 -16.03
N ILE A 29 -6.96 9.19 -15.36
CA ILE A 29 -7.51 9.96 -14.25
C ILE A 29 -6.52 9.77 -13.12
N TYR A 30 -5.64 10.75 -12.91
CA TYR A 30 -4.80 10.79 -11.73
C TYR A 30 -5.68 11.17 -10.54
N GLU A 31 -6.10 10.17 -9.78
CA GLU A 31 -6.76 10.38 -8.50
C GLU A 31 -5.71 10.27 -7.39
N SER A 32 -5.28 11.41 -6.86
CA SER A 32 -4.44 11.43 -5.66
C SER A 32 -5.22 10.75 -4.53
N SER A 33 -4.62 9.76 -3.86
CA SER A 33 -5.25 9.17 -2.66
C SER A 33 -5.57 10.28 -1.66
N ARG A 34 -6.74 10.21 -1.01
CA ARG A 34 -7.15 11.16 0.04
C ARG A 34 -6.24 11.10 1.28
N LYS A 35 -5.62 9.95 1.53
CA LYS A 35 -4.54 9.78 2.52
C LYS A 35 -3.15 10.12 1.93
N GLY A 36 -3.11 10.58 0.69
CA GLY A 36 -1.92 10.77 -0.13
C GLY A 36 -1.44 9.47 -0.76
N SER A 37 -0.93 9.52 -1.99
CA SER A 37 0.09 8.54 -2.37
C SER A 37 1.31 8.81 -1.48
N PRO A 38 2.02 7.81 -0.95
CA PRO A 38 3.25 8.04 -0.17
C PRO A 38 4.32 8.88 -0.92
N GLU A 39 4.11 9.00 -2.24
CA GLU A 39 4.95 9.68 -3.21
C GLU A 39 4.75 11.22 -3.21
N TYR A 40 3.54 11.73 -2.96
CA TYR A 40 3.21 13.16 -3.01
C TYR A 40 2.48 13.61 -1.73
N ASP A 41 2.93 14.72 -1.14
CA ASP A 41 2.23 15.39 -0.02
C ASP A 41 0.76 15.66 -0.41
N SER A 42 -0.16 15.57 0.55
CA SER A 42 -1.57 15.89 0.33
C SER A 42 -1.70 17.28 -0.33
N GLN A 43 -2.65 17.44 -1.24
CA GLN A 43 -2.87 18.70 -1.97
C GLN A 43 -3.00 19.89 -1.00
N GLU A 44 -3.66 19.68 0.14
CA GLU A 44 -3.83 20.66 1.21
C GLU A 44 -2.49 21.18 1.76
N LYS A 45 -1.51 20.29 1.96
CA LYS A 45 -0.19 20.65 2.47
C LYS A 45 0.63 21.41 1.42
N TYR A 46 0.45 21.10 0.15
CA TYR A 46 1.04 21.86 -0.95
C TYR A 46 0.44 23.27 -1.04
N ASP A 47 -0.87 23.39 -0.90
CA ASP A 47 -1.58 24.68 -0.92
C ASP A 47 -1.20 25.55 0.29
N GLU A 48 -1.00 24.94 1.46
CA GLU A 48 -0.45 25.62 2.64
C GLU A 48 1.00 26.09 2.40
N TRP A 49 1.83 25.25 1.77
CA TRP A 49 3.20 25.62 1.40
C TRP A 49 3.25 26.81 0.45
N LEU A 50 2.33 26.90 -0.52
CA LEU A 50 2.25 28.02 -1.46
C LEU A 50 2.01 29.36 -0.76
N LYS A 51 1.24 29.38 0.34
CA LYS A 51 0.92 30.59 1.11
C LYS A 51 2.10 31.15 1.90
N LYS A 52 3.17 30.37 2.10
CA LYS A 52 4.35 30.79 2.89
C LYS A 52 5.20 31.84 2.17
N PRO A 53 5.84 32.78 2.91
CA PRO A 53 6.75 33.76 2.35
C PRO A 53 8.00 33.10 1.75
N MET A 54 8.64 33.77 0.78
CA MET A 54 9.78 33.21 0.02
C MET A 54 10.99 32.90 0.92
N THR A 55 11.24 33.70 1.94
CA THR A 55 12.32 33.49 2.92
C THR A 55 12.15 32.18 3.69
N GLU A 56 10.93 31.89 4.13
CA GLU A 56 10.60 30.64 4.83
C GLU A 56 10.72 29.44 3.88
N LYS A 57 10.26 29.58 2.63
CA LYS A 57 10.41 28.55 1.59
C LYS A 57 11.87 28.20 1.35
N ILE A 58 12.75 29.20 1.21
CA ILE A 58 14.20 29.00 1.04
C ILE A 58 14.80 28.33 2.27
N ARG A 59 14.41 28.74 3.48
CA ARG A 59 14.88 28.11 4.72
C ARG A 59 14.51 26.63 4.79
N ILE A 60 13.24 26.30 4.54
CA ILE A 60 12.73 24.92 4.54
C ILE A 60 13.46 24.09 3.48
N LYS A 61 13.57 24.61 2.24
CA LYS A 61 14.28 23.91 1.17
C LYS A 61 15.77 23.72 1.47
N SER A 62 16.43 24.69 2.11
CA SER A 62 17.83 24.58 2.51
C SER A 62 18.02 23.51 3.60
N GLN A 63 17.15 23.48 4.61
CA GLN A 63 17.17 22.42 5.64
C GLN A 63 16.92 21.04 5.03
N TYR A 64 15.94 20.94 4.13
CA TYR A 64 15.67 19.72 3.38
C TYR A 64 16.88 19.29 2.54
N LEU A 65 17.51 20.21 1.81
CA LEU A 65 18.70 19.93 0.99
C LEU A 65 19.86 19.44 1.85
N LYS A 66 20.15 20.12 2.98
CA LYS A 66 21.19 19.69 3.92
C LYS A 66 20.95 18.26 4.40
N LYS A 67 19.72 17.93 4.79
CA LYS A 67 19.33 16.56 5.19
C LYS A 67 19.57 15.54 4.06
N ASN A 68 19.18 15.88 2.83
CA ASN A 68 19.35 14.99 1.68
C ASN A 68 20.82 14.80 1.28
N VAL A 69 21.64 15.86 1.36
CA VAL A 69 23.08 15.77 1.09
C VAL A 69 23.78 14.93 2.14
N LEU A 70 23.40 15.04 3.41
CA LEU A 70 23.93 14.16 4.47
C LEU A 70 23.59 12.69 4.20
N LEU A 71 22.32 12.39 3.92
CA LEU A 71 21.87 11.04 3.56
C LEU A 71 22.60 10.52 2.31
N TRP A 72 22.80 11.36 1.31
CA TRP A 72 23.55 11.03 0.09
C TRP A 72 25.03 10.73 0.39
N CYS A 73 25.67 11.52 1.25
CA CYS A 73 27.04 11.25 1.69
C CYS A 73 27.14 9.91 2.44
N GLU A 74 26.16 9.56 3.26
CA GLU A 74 26.09 8.25 3.92
C GLU A 74 25.95 7.12 2.90
N GLU A 75 25.05 7.25 1.92
CA GLU A 75 24.89 6.29 0.83
C GLU A 75 26.20 6.09 0.04
N TRP A 76 26.94 7.17 -0.25
CA TRP A 76 28.23 7.04 -0.92
C TRP A 76 29.30 6.40 -0.05
N LYS A 77 29.30 6.66 1.26
CA LYS A 77 30.20 5.96 2.18
C LYS A 77 29.91 4.47 2.19
N GLU A 78 28.65 4.06 2.26
CA GLU A 78 28.24 2.65 2.17
C GLU A 78 28.64 2.04 0.83
N LYS A 79 28.37 2.74 -0.27
CA LYS A 79 28.73 2.29 -1.61
C LYS A 79 30.25 2.15 -1.80
N LEU A 80 31.05 3.01 -1.17
CA LEU A 80 32.51 2.92 -1.24
C LEU A 80 33.08 1.81 -0.34
N ARG A 81 32.43 1.51 0.79
CA ARG A 81 32.82 0.37 1.63
C ARG A 81 32.63 -0.97 0.91
N MET A 82 31.62 -1.06 0.03
CA MET A 82 31.34 -2.26 -0.78
C MET A 82 31.16 -3.53 0.07
N ASP A 83 30.80 -3.41 1.34
CA ASP A 83 30.64 -4.55 2.23
C ASP A 83 29.46 -5.40 1.74
N PRO A 84 29.69 -6.63 1.24
CA PRO A 84 28.60 -7.50 0.89
C PRO A 84 27.87 -7.89 2.17
N LYS A 85 26.55 -7.69 2.21
CA LYS A 85 25.72 -8.27 3.27
C LYS A 85 25.72 -9.79 3.15
N GLU A 86 26.64 -10.46 3.82
CA GLU A 86 26.66 -11.92 3.90
C GLU A 86 25.47 -12.38 4.75
N VAL A 87 24.65 -13.26 4.18
CA VAL A 87 23.53 -13.90 4.86
C VAL A 87 23.80 -15.39 4.82
N LEU A 88 24.04 -15.99 5.98
CA LEU A 88 24.28 -17.42 6.09
C LEU A 88 22.96 -18.19 6.24
N PRO A 89 22.94 -19.49 5.89
CA PRO A 89 21.78 -20.34 6.15
C PRO A 89 21.42 -20.35 7.64
N GLY A 90 20.20 -19.93 7.97
CA GLY A 90 19.69 -19.86 9.34
C GLY A 90 19.69 -18.46 9.95
N ASP A 91 20.40 -17.51 9.33
CA ASP A 91 20.36 -16.11 9.73
C ASP A 91 18.95 -15.54 9.56
N ARG A 92 18.55 -14.68 10.49
CA ARG A 92 17.24 -14.04 10.50
C ARG A 92 17.43 -12.55 10.65
N ASP A 93 17.06 -11.80 9.62
CA ASP A 93 17.11 -10.35 9.64
C ASP A 93 15.73 -9.77 9.96
N ILE A 94 15.67 -8.92 10.98
CA ILE A 94 14.41 -8.37 11.47
C ILE A 94 14.16 -7.03 10.80
N GLN A 95 13.34 -7.04 9.74
CA GLN A 95 12.98 -5.83 8.99
C GLN A 95 11.93 -4.97 9.69
N PHE A 96 10.93 -5.61 10.28
CA PHE A 96 9.80 -4.92 10.92
C PHE A 96 9.78 -5.28 12.40
N LYS A 97 9.96 -4.26 13.24
CA LYS A 97 9.70 -4.30 14.67
C LYS A 97 8.58 -3.30 14.95
N PHE A 98 7.80 -3.59 15.98
CA PHE A 98 6.70 -2.74 16.45
C PHE A 98 6.95 -2.40 17.92
N ASN A 99 8.17 -1.99 18.23
CA ASN A 99 8.57 -1.66 19.59
C ASN A 99 8.26 -0.21 19.93
N SER A 100 8.22 0.66 18.92
CA SER A 100 7.97 2.10 19.05
C SER A 100 6.80 2.54 18.20
N GLN A 101 6.08 3.55 18.67
CA GLN A 101 5.00 4.18 17.91
C GLN A 101 5.51 4.79 16.59
N GLU A 102 6.75 5.27 16.56
CA GLU A 102 7.40 5.77 15.34
C GLU A 102 7.53 4.68 14.25
N GLU A 103 7.63 3.41 14.64
CA GLU A 103 7.66 2.29 13.69
C GLU A 103 6.26 2.03 13.14
N CYS A 104 5.22 2.14 13.98
CA CYS A 104 3.82 2.04 13.56
C CYS A 104 3.44 3.16 12.57
N GLU A 105 3.96 4.37 12.73
CA GLU A 105 3.74 5.49 11.79
C GLU A 105 4.31 5.26 10.39
N LYS A 106 5.27 4.34 10.23
CA LYS A 106 5.75 3.92 8.90
C LYS A 106 4.70 3.11 8.15
N TRP A 107 3.68 2.60 8.83
CA TRP A 107 2.58 1.88 8.21
C TRP A 107 1.40 2.82 7.97
N ILE A 108 0.82 2.68 6.79
CA ILE A 108 -0.35 3.42 6.34
C ILE A 108 -1.54 2.48 6.40
N ILE A 109 -2.55 2.89 7.14
CA ILE A 109 -3.83 2.18 7.19
C ILE A 109 -4.77 2.88 6.23
N SER A 110 -5.34 2.13 5.31
CA SER A 110 -6.34 2.63 4.36
C SER A 110 -7.59 1.75 4.44
N ALA A 111 -8.74 2.38 4.58
CA ALA A 111 -10.04 1.74 4.71
C ALA A 111 -11.05 2.35 3.73
N ASP A 112 -12.18 1.67 3.54
CA ASP A 112 -13.29 2.18 2.73
C ASP A 112 -13.84 3.53 3.23
N SER A 113 -13.76 3.81 4.53
CA SER A 113 -14.24 5.06 5.13
C SER A 113 -13.47 6.28 4.62
N ASP A 114 -12.19 6.11 4.27
CA ASP A 114 -11.35 7.20 3.77
C ASP A 114 -11.86 7.74 2.43
N TRP A 115 -12.50 6.86 1.66
CA TRP A 115 -13.05 7.14 0.33
C TRP A 115 -14.54 7.46 0.36
N ASN A 116 -15.15 7.55 1.56
CA ASN A 116 -16.60 7.64 1.76
C ASN A 116 -17.36 6.47 1.10
N GLU A 117 -16.72 5.32 0.97
CA GLU A 117 -17.27 4.12 0.33
C GLU A 117 -17.92 3.16 1.32
N GLY A 118 -17.57 3.28 2.60
CA GLY A 118 -18.07 2.43 3.69
C GLY A 118 -17.83 3.03 5.07
N PHE A 119 -17.95 2.18 6.09
CA PHE A 119 -17.85 2.55 7.50
C PHE A 119 -16.78 1.75 8.27
N THR A 120 -15.87 1.11 7.55
CA THR A 120 -14.77 0.34 8.15
C THR A 120 -13.73 1.29 8.69
N THR A 121 -13.29 1.06 9.93
CA THR A 121 -12.22 1.83 10.57
C THR A 121 -11.18 0.89 11.16
N GLY A 122 -9.94 1.36 11.26
CA GLY A 122 -8.91 0.62 11.97
C GLY A 122 -7.68 1.46 12.28
N THR A 123 -6.96 1.02 13.30
CA THR A 123 -5.80 1.67 13.90
C THR A 123 -4.72 0.62 14.15
N LEU A 124 -3.47 1.11 14.19
CA LEU A 124 -2.29 0.31 14.50
C LEU A 124 -1.63 0.95 15.71
N GLU A 125 -1.61 0.20 16.81
CA GLU A 125 -1.09 0.66 18.09
C GLU A 125 -0.01 -0.29 18.59
N THR A 126 0.87 0.24 19.43
CA THR A 126 1.90 -0.56 20.09
C THR A 126 1.36 -1.12 21.40
N SER A 127 1.43 -2.43 21.60
CA SER A 127 1.10 -3.09 22.86
C SER A 127 2.22 -2.92 23.88
N THR A 128 1.87 -2.91 25.17
CA THR A 128 2.82 -2.93 26.30
C THR A 128 3.82 -4.10 26.23
N ALA A 129 3.43 -5.21 25.59
CA ALA A 129 4.29 -6.38 25.41
C ALA A 129 5.25 -6.27 24.20
N GLY A 130 5.28 -5.13 23.49
CA GLY A 130 6.16 -4.90 22.34
C GLY A 130 5.67 -5.51 21.03
N TYR A 131 4.35 -5.61 20.85
CA TYR A 131 3.73 -6.09 19.61
C TYR A 131 2.91 -4.98 18.94
N GLY A 132 2.87 -4.97 17.61
CA GLY A 132 1.94 -4.13 16.86
C GLY A 132 0.56 -4.77 16.85
N VAL A 133 -0.43 -4.06 17.40
CA VAL A 133 -1.82 -4.50 17.45
C VAL A 133 -2.60 -3.72 16.41
N PHE A 134 -3.02 -4.43 15.37
CA PHE A 134 -3.95 -3.91 14.38
C PHE A 134 -5.38 -4.26 14.80
N HIS A 135 -6.17 -3.25 15.14
CA HIS A 135 -7.55 -3.43 15.57
C HIS A 135 -8.47 -2.39 14.93
N GLY A 136 -9.77 -2.68 14.90
CA GLY A 136 -10.73 -1.83 14.21
C GLY A 136 -12.10 -2.48 14.10
N LYS A 137 -13.01 -1.78 13.42
CA LYS A 137 -14.35 -2.24 13.10
C LYS A 137 -14.45 -2.46 11.59
N LEU A 138 -14.65 -3.71 11.18
CA LEU A 138 -14.97 -4.07 9.80
C LEU A 138 -16.49 -3.97 9.60
N ASP A 139 -16.94 -3.14 8.67
CA ASP A 139 -18.36 -2.95 8.38
C ASP A 139 -18.63 -3.18 6.89
N THR A 140 -19.47 -4.15 6.57
CA THR A 140 -19.86 -4.49 5.19
C THR A 140 -21.12 -3.77 4.74
N SER A 141 -21.69 -2.91 5.57
CA SER A 141 -22.88 -2.14 5.20
C SER A 141 -22.58 -1.13 4.09
N LEU A 142 -23.49 -1.04 3.13
CA LEU A 142 -23.35 -0.16 1.98
C LEU A 142 -23.89 1.24 2.30
N PRO A 143 -23.25 2.31 1.80
CA PRO A 143 -23.79 3.65 1.90
C PRO A 143 -25.07 3.78 1.05
N LYS A 144 -26.00 4.64 1.48
CA LYS A 144 -27.31 4.86 0.83
C LYS A 144 -27.23 5.41 -0.60
N SER A 145 -26.05 5.81 -1.07
CA SER A 145 -25.82 6.40 -2.39
C SER A 145 -26.02 5.43 -3.56
N GLY A 146 -26.03 4.11 -3.33
CA GLY A 146 -26.33 3.10 -4.37
C GLY A 146 -25.25 2.89 -5.44
N ASN A 147 -24.14 3.62 -5.41
CA ASN A 147 -23.05 3.50 -6.39
C ASN A 147 -22.14 2.28 -6.16
N ILE A 148 -22.15 1.74 -4.94
CA ILE A 148 -21.19 0.73 -4.49
C ILE A 148 -21.93 -0.56 -4.18
N VAL A 149 -21.45 -1.67 -4.73
CA VAL A 149 -22.06 -3.00 -4.58
C VAL A 149 -21.48 -3.78 -3.41
N ARG A 150 -20.23 -3.48 -3.01
CA ARG A 150 -19.52 -4.15 -1.91
C ARG A 150 -18.68 -3.15 -1.12
N ALA A 151 -18.79 -3.20 0.20
CA ALA A 151 -17.97 -2.46 1.15
C ALA A 151 -17.42 -3.42 2.22
N GLY A 152 -16.54 -2.94 3.09
CA GLY A 152 -15.91 -3.75 4.12
C GLY A 152 -14.50 -4.17 3.74
N TRP A 153 -13.60 -3.19 3.56
CA TRP A 153 -12.18 -3.47 3.37
C TRP A 153 -11.31 -2.54 4.21
N ILE A 154 -10.18 -3.10 4.64
CA ILE A 154 -9.11 -2.37 5.28
C ILE A 154 -7.78 -2.98 4.88
N THR A 155 -6.78 -2.13 4.69
CA THR A 155 -5.43 -2.52 4.32
C THR A 155 -4.44 -1.82 5.22
N MET A 156 -3.39 -2.56 5.56
CA MET A 156 -2.22 -2.03 6.24
C MET A 156 -1.05 -2.16 5.26
N SER A 157 -0.53 -1.03 4.80
CA SER A 157 0.52 -0.96 3.80
C SER A 157 1.75 -0.28 4.38
N PHE A 158 2.93 -0.87 4.19
CA PHE A 158 4.16 -0.24 4.63
C PHE A 158 4.57 0.91 3.69
N LYS A 159 4.96 2.05 4.25
CA LYS A 159 5.54 3.17 3.50
C LYS A 159 6.98 2.84 3.16
N CYS A 160 7.26 2.55 1.89
CA CYS A 160 8.62 2.30 1.43
C CYS A 160 9.54 3.47 1.85
N PRO A 161 10.70 3.18 2.49
CA PRO A 161 11.67 4.22 2.78
C PRO A 161 12.11 4.87 1.49
N LYS A 162 12.63 6.09 1.59
CA LYS A 162 13.17 6.80 0.43
C LYS A 162 14.65 7.03 0.65
N LYS A 163 15.40 6.96 -0.44
CA LYS A 163 16.81 7.35 -0.51
C LYS A 163 16.94 8.87 -0.59
N SER A 164 18.18 9.34 -0.65
CA SER A 164 18.49 10.75 -0.91
C SER A 164 17.72 11.29 -2.12
N PHE A 165 17.25 12.53 -2.00
CA PHE A 165 16.43 13.24 -2.97
C PHE A 165 15.08 12.58 -3.25
N ASN A 166 14.47 11.95 -2.23
CA ASN A 166 13.16 11.32 -2.33
C ASN A 166 13.11 10.19 -3.39
N ARG A 167 14.26 9.61 -3.72
CA ARG A 167 14.35 8.48 -4.64
C ARG A 167 13.67 7.25 -4.01
N PRO A 168 12.89 6.46 -4.77
CA PRO A 168 12.28 5.26 -4.23
C PRO A 168 13.35 4.30 -3.74
N ASN A 169 13.19 3.76 -2.53
CA ASN A 169 14.00 2.67 -2.02
C ASN A 169 13.15 1.40 -1.99
N THR A 170 13.80 0.28 -2.30
CA THR A 170 13.22 -1.06 -2.22
C THR A 170 13.96 -1.85 -1.16
N PHE A 171 13.28 -2.82 -0.57
CA PHE A 171 13.98 -3.80 0.26
C PHE A 171 14.66 -4.80 -0.66
N ASP A 172 15.97 -4.98 -0.46
CA ASP A 172 16.72 -6.02 -1.14
C ASP A 172 16.51 -7.35 -0.40
N TRP A 173 15.58 -8.15 -0.91
CA TRP A 173 15.27 -9.47 -0.40
C TRP A 173 15.83 -10.60 -1.25
N ASP A 174 16.68 -10.30 -2.25
CA ASP A 174 17.17 -11.29 -3.23
C ASP A 174 17.93 -12.45 -2.57
N ARG A 175 18.62 -12.17 -1.46
CA ARG A 175 19.39 -13.18 -0.69
C ARG A 175 18.55 -14.02 0.27
N TYR A 176 17.26 -13.70 0.43
CA TYR A 176 16.38 -14.41 1.35
C TYR A 176 15.39 -15.30 0.60
N THR A 177 15.12 -16.46 1.18
CA THR A 177 14.22 -17.46 0.58
C THR A 177 12.84 -17.45 1.22
N HIS A 178 12.73 -17.04 2.49
CA HIS A 178 11.49 -17.13 3.27
C HIS A 178 11.22 -15.83 4.01
N LEU A 179 9.96 -15.40 4.00
CA LEU A 179 9.45 -14.34 4.86
C LEU A 179 8.80 -14.96 6.09
N ILE A 180 9.41 -14.78 7.26
CA ILE A 180 8.89 -15.30 8.53
C ILE A 180 8.12 -14.19 9.24
N MET A 181 6.86 -14.43 9.55
CA MET A 181 6.01 -13.51 10.29
C MET A 181 5.40 -14.21 11.50
N ARG A 182 5.39 -13.53 12.65
CA ARG A 182 4.74 -14.01 13.88
C ARG A 182 3.44 -13.24 14.06
N ILE A 183 2.34 -13.84 13.60
CA ILE A 183 1.03 -13.18 13.58
C ILE A 183 0.07 -14.02 14.43
N ARG A 184 -0.63 -13.36 15.34
CA ARG A 184 -1.81 -13.89 16.02
C ARG A 184 -3.01 -13.18 15.44
N GLY A 185 -3.99 -13.94 14.96
CA GLY A 185 -5.20 -13.35 14.37
C GLY A 185 -6.45 -13.67 15.16
N ASP A 186 -7.57 -13.35 14.55
CA ASP A 186 -8.93 -13.44 15.10
C ASP A 186 -9.75 -14.56 14.45
N GLY A 187 -9.13 -15.40 13.62
CA GLY A 187 -9.80 -16.44 12.84
C GLY A 187 -10.23 -15.99 11.44
N ARG A 188 -10.02 -14.72 11.06
CA ARG A 188 -10.35 -14.23 9.72
C ARG A 188 -9.25 -14.57 8.72
N LYS A 189 -9.64 -14.52 7.45
CA LYS A 189 -8.73 -14.67 6.31
C LYS A 189 -8.18 -13.29 5.95
N TYR A 190 -6.86 -13.19 5.92
CA TYR A 190 -6.15 -12.00 5.45
C TYR A 190 -5.48 -12.31 4.11
N SER A 191 -5.22 -11.27 3.31
CA SER A 191 -4.43 -11.39 2.09
C SER A 191 -3.14 -10.61 2.28
N LEU A 192 -2.01 -11.31 2.27
CA LEU A 192 -0.68 -10.70 2.21
C LEU A 192 -0.38 -10.33 0.77
N MET A 193 -0.04 -9.08 0.53
CA MET A 193 0.31 -8.59 -0.80
C MET A 193 1.74 -8.07 -0.79
N ILE A 194 2.60 -8.68 -1.61
CA ILE A 194 3.99 -8.25 -1.79
C ILE A 194 4.10 -7.56 -3.14
N LYS A 195 4.53 -6.29 -3.11
CA LYS A 195 4.78 -5.47 -4.30
C LYS A 195 6.20 -5.71 -4.77
N THR A 196 6.38 -6.00 -6.06
CA THR A 196 7.69 -6.11 -6.70
C THR A 196 7.87 -4.97 -7.69
N PRO A 197 8.37 -3.79 -7.25
CA PRO A 197 8.66 -2.70 -8.16
C PRO A 197 9.84 -3.09 -9.05
N GLY A 198 9.57 -3.42 -10.31
CA GLY A 198 10.61 -3.56 -11.33
C GLY A 198 11.24 -2.20 -11.66
N PHE A 199 12.40 -2.21 -12.33
CA PHE A 199 13.02 -0.98 -12.85
C PHE A 199 12.11 -0.26 -13.85
N PHE A 200 11.37 -1.04 -14.66
CA PHE A 200 10.29 -0.56 -15.49
C PHE A 200 8.99 -1.25 -15.09
N ASP A 201 7.92 -0.46 -14.93
CA ASP A 201 6.58 -0.99 -14.70
C ASP A 201 5.90 -1.36 -16.02
N ILE A 202 6.46 -2.35 -16.71
CA ILE A 202 5.90 -2.86 -17.98
C ILE A 202 4.61 -3.63 -17.71
N HIS A 203 4.47 -4.21 -16.51
CA HIS A 203 3.38 -5.12 -16.13
C HIS A 203 2.24 -4.46 -15.34
N TRP A 204 2.21 -3.13 -15.25
CA TRP A 204 1.15 -2.40 -14.53
C TRP A 204 0.97 -2.92 -13.09
N LEU A 205 2.02 -2.78 -12.28
CA LEU A 205 2.13 -3.17 -10.88
C LEU A 205 2.02 -4.68 -10.63
N ASP A 206 3.17 -5.38 -10.73
CA ASP A 206 3.24 -6.79 -10.32
C ASP A 206 3.08 -6.93 -8.79
N LEU A 207 2.07 -7.71 -8.40
CA LEU A 207 1.65 -7.92 -7.03
C LEU A 207 1.47 -9.42 -6.78
N LYS A 208 2.23 -9.97 -5.82
CA LYS A 208 2.06 -11.35 -5.40
C LYS A 208 1.17 -11.40 -4.17
N ALA A 209 -0.01 -11.99 -4.31
CA ALA A 209 -0.99 -12.12 -3.24
C ALA A 209 -0.99 -13.55 -2.67
N TYR A 210 -0.93 -13.66 -1.35
CA TYR A 210 -0.99 -14.91 -0.61
C TYR A 210 -2.11 -14.85 0.42
N SER A 211 -2.97 -15.87 0.47
CA SER A 211 -4.00 -15.95 1.51
C SER A 211 -3.39 -16.44 2.82
N LEU A 212 -3.50 -15.63 3.87
CA LEU A 212 -3.08 -15.92 5.23
C LEU A 212 -4.29 -16.33 6.06
N PHE A 213 -4.31 -17.58 6.49
CA PHE A 213 -5.29 -18.09 7.45
C PHE A 213 -4.72 -17.90 8.86
N THR A 214 -5.44 -17.14 9.67
CA THR A 214 -5.02 -16.91 11.06
C THR A 214 -5.88 -17.75 12.00
N HIS A 215 -5.26 -18.26 13.06
CA HIS A 215 -5.94 -18.91 14.17
C HIS A 215 -5.83 -17.99 15.40
N GLY A 216 -6.92 -17.84 16.14
CA GLY A 216 -6.99 -17.13 17.42
C GLY A 216 -6.80 -18.07 18.59
#